data_AF-A0A199NW61-F1
#
_entry.id   AF-A0A199NW61-F1
#
_cell.length_a   1.000
_cell.length_b   1.000
_cell.length_c   1.000
_cell.angle_alpha   90.00
_cell.angle_beta   90.00
_cell.angle_gamma   90.00
#
_symmetry.space_group_name_H-M   'P 1'
#
loop_
_entity.id
_entity.type
_entity.pdbx_description
1 polymer ?
#
loop_
_entity_poly.entity_id
_entity_poly.type
_entity_poly.pdbx_seq_one_letter_code
_entity_poly.pdbx_strand_id
1 'polypeptide(L)'
;MSPTLSDRITLIRYDDADEWIDAAAAEIGAALRADIALRGGARLLLSGGTTPAPVYQALAELPLDWSKLEVGLVDERWLSPQDSDSNAYLVRQSFLERAEGARFEPLVRVGQPLQDCVHAANLHAQHAPAACMAVLGMGGDGHTASLFPGATDLNKALANPLPYAALDATGCPGANTWPLRITLTPAGLAPIGQRMLLLRGKQKLDVLERALAGNDPHEFPIRVAFDTPGARLRVHWCE
;
A
#
# COMPACT_ATOMS: atom_id res chain seq x y z
N MET A 1 -23.34 0.68 -23.93
CA MET A 1 -22.63 -0.48 -23.37
C MET A 1 -21.77 0.05 -22.25
N SER A 2 -22.14 -0.21 -20.99
CA SER A 2 -21.28 0.15 -19.85
C SER A 2 -19.96 -0.58 -20.00
N PRO A 3 -18.80 0.07 -19.80
CA PRO A 3 -17.53 -0.64 -19.80
C PRO A 3 -17.57 -1.67 -18.67
N THR A 4 -17.67 -2.95 -19.05
CA THR A 4 -17.52 -4.11 -18.17
C THR A 4 -16.20 -3.98 -17.42
N LEU A 5 -16.20 -3.88 -16.08
CA LEU A 5 -15.06 -4.10 -15.16
C LEU A 5 -13.67 -4.05 -15.86
N SER A 6 -13.36 -2.87 -16.41
CA SER A 6 -12.49 -2.71 -17.59
C SER A 6 -11.01 -2.93 -17.31
N ASP A 7 -10.19 -2.95 -18.36
CA ASP A 7 -8.73 -3.17 -18.46
C ASP A 7 -7.82 -2.60 -17.33
N ARG A 8 -8.37 -1.75 -16.45
CA ARG A 8 -7.75 -1.12 -15.28
C ARG A 8 -7.50 -2.07 -14.10
N ILE A 9 -8.33 -3.11 -13.92
CA ILE A 9 -8.16 -4.06 -12.80
C ILE A 9 -8.28 -5.53 -13.22
N THR A 10 -7.58 -6.42 -12.52
CA THR A 10 -7.81 -7.88 -12.54
C THR A 10 -8.41 -8.28 -11.20
N LEU A 11 -9.65 -8.73 -11.15
CA LEU A 11 -10.28 -9.25 -9.92
C LEU A 11 -10.11 -10.76 -9.82
N ILE A 12 -9.54 -11.22 -8.72
CA ILE A 12 -9.33 -12.64 -8.38
C ILE A 12 -10.15 -12.91 -7.12
N ARG A 13 -11.03 -13.91 -7.20
CA ARG A 13 -11.99 -14.25 -6.15
C ARG A 13 -11.57 -15.57 -5.52
N TYR A 14 -11.66 -15.63 -4.20
CA TYR A 14 -11.39 -16.82 -3.40
C TYR A 14 -12.58 -17.08 -2.49
N ASP A 15 -12.96 -18.34 -2.36
CA ASP A 15 -14.04 -18.78 -1.47
C ASP A 15 -13.50 -19.15 -0.07
N ASP A 16 -12.18 -19.34 0.04
CA ASP A 16 -11.48 -19.72 1.26
C ASP A 16 -10.43 -18.67 1.65
N ALA A 17 -10.32 -18.42 2.95
CA ALA A 17 -9.42 -17.41 3.49
C ALA A 17 -7.95 -17.84 3.42
N ASP A 18 -7.66 -19.13 3.62
CA ASP A 18 -6.29 -19.64 3.56
C ASP A 18 -5.79 -19.66 2.11
N GLU A 19 -6.65 -20.04 1.16
CA GLU A 19 -6.34 -19.93 -0.28
C GLU A 19 -6.04 -18.48 -0.69
N TRP A 20 -6.85 -17.52 -0.22
CA TRP A 20 -6.59 -16.09 -0.46
C TRP A 20 -5.24 -15.64 0.12
N ILE A 21 -4.90 -16.10 1.33
CA ILE A 21 -3.62 -15.80 2.00
C ILE A 21 -2.46 -16.35 1.17
N ASP A 22 -2.49 -17.64 0.85
CA ASP A 22 -1.41 -18.35 0.18
C ASP A 22 -1.19 -17.81 -1.23
N ALA A 23 -2.27 -17.58 -1.99
CA ALA A 23 -2.19 -17.07 -3.34
C ALA A 23 -1.65 -15.63 -3.41
N ALA A 24 -2.09 -14.76 -2.50
CA ALA A 24 -1.57 -13.40 -2.40
C ALA A 24 -0.08 -13.39 -2.01
N ALA A 25 0.31 -14.18 -1.01
CA ALA A 25 1.70 -14.31 -0.58
C ALA A 25 2.59 -14.87 -1.71
N ALA A 26 2.11 -15.91 -2.41
CA ALA A 26 2.82 -16.51 -3.53
C ALA A 26 3.05 -15.52 -4.68
N GLU A 27 2.06 -14.68 -5.01
CA GLU A 27 2.18 -13.65 -6.04
C GLU A 27 3.19 -12.56 -5.65
N ILE A 28 3.16 -12.09 -4.40
CA ILE A 28 4.18 -11.16 -3.88
C ILE A 28 5.56 -11.82 -3.97
N GLY A 29 5.70 -13.05 -3.49
CA GLY A 29 6.97 -13.79 -3.52
C GLY A 29 7.51 -14.02 -4.93
N ALA A 30 6.63 -14.24 -5.92
CA ALA A 30 7.01 -14.36 -7.32
C ALA A 30 7.55 -13.03 -7.88
N ALA A 31 6.92 -11.89 -7.56
CA ALA A 31 7.41 -10.58 -7.94
C ALA A 31 8.79 -10.29 -7.33
N LEU A 32 8.98 -10.61 -6.04
CA LEU A 32 10.26 -10.48 -5.35
C LEU A 32 11.35 -11.33 -5.98
N ARG A 33 11.08 -12.62 -6.26
CA ARG A 33 12.03 -13.52 -6.93
C ARG A 33 12.48 -12.98 -8.28
N ALA A 34 11.52 -12.48 -9.08
CA ALA A 34 11.80 -11.95 -10.40
C ALA A 34 12.74 -10.73 -10.33
N ASP A 35 12.45 -9.77 -9.45
CA ASP A 35 13.27 -8.55 -9.33
C ASP A 35 14.64 -8.82 -8.70
N ILE A 36 14.71 -9.71 -7.69
CA ILE A 36 15.99 -10.16 -7.13
C ILE A 36 16.86 -10.81 -8.20
N ALA A 37 16.30 -11.69 -9.03
CA ALA A 37 17.04 -12.34 -10.11
C ALA A 37 17.51 -11.35 -11.18
N LEU A 38 16.70 -10.33 -11.50
CA LEU A 38 16.98 -9.36 -12.54
C LEU A 38 17.97 -8.27 -12.09
N ARG A 39 17.87 -7.80 -10.84
CA ARG A 39 18.53 -6.58 -10.35
C ARG A 39 19.45 -6.80 -9.15
N GLY A 40 19.48 -8.02 -8.60
CA GLY A 40 20.23 -8.34 -7.38
C GLY A 40 19.54 -7.90 -6.09
N GLY A 41 18.34 -7.31 -6.17
CA GLY A 41 17.56 -6.85 -5.03
C GLY A 41 16.13 -6.48 -5.43
N ALA A 42 15.24 -6.37 -4.44
CA ALA A 42 13.86 -5.95 -4.64
C ALA A 42 13.44 -4.96 -3.56
N ARG A 43 12.47 -4.10 -3.92
CA ARG A 43 11.82 -3.18 -2.98
C ARG A 43 10.31 -3.40 -2.99
N LEU A 44 9.72 -3.52 -1.80
CA LEU A 44 8.30 -3.81 -1.59
C LEU A 44 7.66 -2.73 -0.73
N LEU A 45 6.53 -2.17 -1.16
CA LEU A 45 5.77 -1.20 -0.34
C LEU A 45 4.52 -1.87 0.21
N LEU A 46 4.32 -1.78 1.53
CA LEU A 46 3.24 -2.45 2.25
C LEU A 46 2.27 -1.46 2.89
N SER A 47 0.98 -1.80 2.90
CA SER A 47 -0.03 -1.18 3.76
C SER A 47 -0.02 -1.80 5.16
N GLY A 48 -0.48 -1.05 6.16
CA GLY A 48 -0.86 -1.62 7.45
C GLY A 48 -2.30 -2.12 7.50
N GLY A 49 -2.82 -2.28 8.72
CA GLY A 49 -4.15 -2.82 9.00
C GLY A 49 -4.17 -4.34 9.21
N THR A 50 -5.27 -4.86 9.78
CA THR A 50 -5.39 -6.28 10.14
C THR A 50 -5.57 -7.21 8.95
N THR A 51 -6.19 -6.74 7.86
CA THR A 51 -6.42 -7.51 6.63
C THR A 51 -5.14 -8.10 6.02
N PRO A 52 -4.06 -7.35 5.79
CA PRO A 52 -2.86 -7.90 5.16
C PRO A 52 -1.96 -8.73 6.09
N ALA A 53 -2.11 -8.65 7.41
CA ALA A 53 -1.16 -9.28 8.35
C ALA A 53 -0.99 -10.80 8.14
N PRO A 54 -2.04 -11.61 7.90
CA PRO A 54 -1.86 -13.04 7.60
C PRO A 54 -1.11 -13.30 6.28
N VAL A 55 -1.33 -12.47 5.25
CA VAL A 55 -0.60 -12.55 3.97
C VAL A 55 0.88 -12.29 4.18
N TYR A 56 1.22 -11.30 5.02
CA TYR A 56 2.60 -10.98 5.35
C TYR A 56 3.29 -12.09 6.14
N GLN A 57 2.56 -12.76 7.04
CA GLN A 57 3.06 -13.94 7.77
C GLN A 57 3.36 -15.08 6.81
N ALA A 58 2.43 -15.43 5.92
CA ALA A 58 2.63 -16.47 4.91
C ALA A 58 3.77 -16.11 3.93
N LEU A 59 3.90 -14.84 3.55
CA LEU A 59 5.01 -14.34 2.73
C LEU A 59 6.36 -14.60 3.41
N ALA A 60 6.47 -14.38 4.73
CA ALA A 60 7.71 -14.56 5.48
C ALA A 60 8.22 -16.02 5.48
N GLU A 61 7.31 -16.99 5.32
CA GLU A 61 7.64 -18.42 5.28
C GLU A 61 8.15 -18.87 3.89
N LEU A 62 8.10 -18.00 2.87
CA LEU A 62 8.60 -18.35 1.55
C LEU A 62 10.13 -18.44 1.52
N PRO A 63 10.71 -19.36 0.73
CA PRO A 63 12.16 -19.52 0.62
C PRO A 63 12.77 -18.42 -0.26
N LEU A 64 12.97 -17.24 0.33
CA LEU A 64 13.52 -16.05 -0.31
C LEU A 64 14.77 -15.56 0.44
N ASP A 65 15.72 -14.99 -0.32
CA ASP A 65 16.88 -14.31 0.26
C ASP A 65 16.49 -12.91 0.71
N TRP A 66 16.01 -12.80 1.94
CA TRP A 66 15.49 -11.56 2.51
C TRP A 66 16.56 -10.47 2.64
N SER A 67 17.86 -10.80 2.67
CA SER A 67 18.95 -9.80 2.67
C SER A 67 18.95 -8.87 1.45
N LYS A 68 18.30 -9.31 0.37
CA LYS A 68 18.12 -8.59 -0.89
C LYS A 68 16.82 -7.77 -0.95
N LEU A 69 16.02 -7.81 0.11
CA LEU A 69 14.75 -7.10 0.19
C LEU A 69 14.89 -5.81 0.99
N GLU A 70 14.36 -4.72 0.43
CA GLU A 70 13.99 -3.52 1.16
C GLU A 70 12.46 -3.40 1.25
N VAL A 71 11.95 -3.18 2.45
CA VAL A 71 10.54 -2.97 2.73
C VAL A 71 10.30 -1.50 3.08
N GLY A 72 9.32 -0.89 2.44
CA GLY A 72 8.79 0.42 2.79
C GLY A 72 7.29 0.36 3.01
N LEU A 73 6.69 1.52 3.28
CA LEU A 73 5.25 1.66 3.48
C LEU A 73 4.61 2.48 2.38
N VAL A 74 3.36 2.17 2.06
CA VAL A 74 2.53 3.04 1.17
C VAL A 74 1.94 4.21 1.93
N ASP A 75 1.81 4.11 3.25
CA ASP A 75 1.43 5.21 4.13
C ASP A 75 1.82 4.91 5.58
N GLU A 76 1.81 5.95 6.41
CA GLU A 76 2.03 5.83 7.84
C GLU A 76 1.30 6.94 8.59
N ARG A 77 0.94 6.64 9.84
CA ARG A 77 0.39 7.59 10.80
C ARG A 77 1.57 8.34 11.42
N TRP A 78 1.45 9.65 11.65
CA TRP A 78 2.56 10.40 12.27
C TRP A 78 2.59 10.17 13.80
N LEU A 79 3.12 9.01 14.19
CA LEU A 79 3.36 8.56 15.57
C LEU A 79 4.65 7.74 15.65
N SER A 80 5.01 7.26 16.84
CA SER A 80 6.21 6.44 17.00
C SER A 80 6.09 5.12 16.23
N PRO A 81 7.15 4.66 15.52
CA PRO A 81 7.16 3.33 14.90
C PRO A 81 7.05 2.15 15.89
N GLN A 82 7.09 2.43 17.20
CA GLN A 82 6.89 1.45 18.27
C GLN A 82 5.44 1.42 18.78
N ASP A 83 4.60 2.39 18.41
CA ASP A 83 3.19 2.40 18.79
C ASP A 83 2.44 1.28 18.08
N SER A 84 1.50 0.63 18.77
CA SER A 84 0.70 -0.46 18.20
C SER A 84 -0.14 -0.06 16.98
N ASP A 85 -0.45 1.23 16.88
CA ASP A 85 -1.20 1.82 15.76
C ASP A 85 -0.30 2.18 14.57
N SER A 86 1.02 1.98 14.64
CA SER A 86 1.93 2.22 13.53
C SER A 86 1.87 1.08 12.49
N ASN A 87 1.84 1.43 11.21
CA ASN A 87 2.00 0.46 10.14
C ASN A 87 3.38 -0.21 10.20
N ALA A 88 4.43 0.52 10.60
CA ALA A 88 5.76 -0.04 10.85
C ALA A 88 5.77 -1.08 11.98
N TYR A 89 5.01 -0.87 13.05
CA TYR A 89 4.85 -1.86 14.11
C TYR A 89 4.21 -3.15 13.56
N LEU A 90 3.12 -3.02 12.81
CA LEU A 90 2.44 -4.17 12.20
C LEU A 90 3.34 -4.94 11.24
N VAL A 91 4.04 -4.25 10.34
CA VAL A 91 4.93 -4.90 9.35
C VAL A 91 6.09 -5.60 10.05
N ARG A 92 6.60 -5.06 11.16
CA ARG A 92 7.61 -5.78 11.96
C ARG A 92 7.08 -7.10 12.51
N GLN A 93 5.95 -7.05 13.22
CA GLN A 93 5.35 -8.22 13.89
C GLN A 93 4.88 -9.30 12.89
N SER A 94 4.34 -8.87 11.75
CA SER A 94 3.76 -9.81 10.77
C SER A 94 4.78 -10.34 9.76
N PHE A 95 5.86 -9.61 9.48
CA PHE A 95 6.81 -9.97 8.43
C PHE A 95 8.28 -9.95 8.89
N LEU A 96 8.78 -8.78 9.29
CA LEU A 96 10.23 -8.55 9.42
C LEU A 96 10.90 -9.35 10.54
N GLU A 97 10.16 -9.76 11.57
CA GLU A 97 10.70 -10.65 12.62
C GLU A 97 11.04 -12.06 12.10
N ARG A 98 10.42 -12.48 11.00
CA ARG A 98 10.67 -13.78 10.34
C ARG A 98 11.52 -13.65 9.07
N ALA A 99 11.43 -12.52 8.37
CA ALA A 99 12.19 -12.24 7.16
C ALA A 99 13.62 -11.75 7.47
N GLU A 100 14.45 -12.62 8.05
CA GLU A 100 15.79 -12.27 8.56
C GLU A 100 16.69 -11.66 7.47
N GLY A 101 17.19 -10.45 7.71
CA GLY A 101 18.06 -9.71 6.79
C GLY A 101 17.34 -8.69 5.91
N ALA A 102 16.00 -8.71 5.84
CA ALA A 102 15.25 -7.66 5.16
C ALA A 102 15.54 -6.29 5.79
N ARG A 103 15.80 -5.30 4.93
CA ARG A 103 15.92 -3.90 5.37
C ARG A 103 14.54 -3.25 5.42
N PHE A 104 14.33 -2.38 6.39
CA PHE A 104 13.08 -1.63 6.50
C PHE A 104 13.35 -0.12 6.53
N GLU A 105 12.72 0.60 5.61
CA GLU A 105 12.74 2.06 5.57
C GLU A 105 11.44 2.61 6.17
N PRO A 106 11.46 3.15 7.40
CA PRO A 106 10.29 3.75 8.01
C PRO A 106 9.96 5.10 7.37
N LEU A 107 8.67 5.45 7.33
CA LEU A 107 8.26 6.80 6.92
C LEU A 107 8.40 7.83 8.05
N VAL A 108 8.23 7.41 9.31
CA VAL A 108 8.37 8.29 10.48
C VAL A 108 9.72 8.07 11.16
N ARG A 109 10.45 9.17 11.39
CA ARG A 109 11.69 9.20 12.16
C ARG A 109 11.41 9.84 13.52
N VAL A 110 11.69 9.11 14.60
CA VAL A 110 11.40 9.58 15.97
C VAL A 110 12.11 10.90 16.24
N GLY A 111 11.38 11.87 16.80
CA GLY A 111 11.90 13.20 17.13
C GLY A 111 12.02 14.16 15.94
N GLN A 112 11.65 13.75 14.73
CA GLN A 112 11.64 14.62 13.56
C GLN A 112 10.22 15.17 13.30
N PRO A 113 10.08 16.43 12.88
CA PRO A 113 8.79 16.96 12.46
C PRO A 113 8.28 16.24 11.20
N LEU A 114 6.96 16.27 10.98
CA LEU A 114 6.30 15.57 9.86
C LEU A 114 6.92 15.92 8.49
N GLN A 115 7.23 17.20 8.26
CA GLN A 115 7.79 17.64 6.97
C GLN A 115 9.21 17.08 6.72
N ASP A 116 10.03 16.94 7.77
CA ASP A 116 11.36 16.36 7.64
C ASP A 116 11.29 14.84 7.40
N CYS A 117 10.30 14.17 7.99
CA CYS A 117 9.99 12.77 7.69
C CYS A 117 9.60 12.59 6.21
N VAL A 118 8.71 13.45 5.69
CA VAL A 118 8.30 13.44 4.27
C VAL A 118 9.48 13.76 3.36
N HIS A 119 10.32 14.72 3.72
CA HIS A 119 11.53 15.04 2.96
C HIS A 119 12.47 13.84 2.88
N ALA A 120 12.75 13.19 4.01
CA ALA A 120 13.60 12.02 4.06
C ALA A 120 13.03 10.83 3.27
N ALA A 121 11.71 10.59 3.33
CA ALA A 121 11.05 9.55 2.54
C ALA A 121 11.17 9.81 1.03
N ASN A 122 11.04 11.06 0.61
CA ASN A 122 11.22 11.45 -0.79
C ASN A 122 12.69 11.34 -1.24
N LEU A 123 13.65 11.75 -0.40
CA LEU A 123 15.07 11.60 -0.70
C LEU A 123 15.45 10.12 -0.83
N HIS A 124 14.94 9.27 0.05
CA HIS A 124 15.15 7.82 -0.04
C HIS A 124 14.55 7.26 -1.32
N ALA A 125 13.29 7.58 -1.63
CA ALA A 125 12.61 7.11 -2.84
C ALA A 125 13.30 7.53 -4.15
N GLN A 126 14.03 8.66 -4.16
CA GLN A 126 14.81 9.11 -5.32
C GLN A 126 16.09 8.28 -5.56
N HIS A 127 16.69 7.75 -4.50
CA HIS A 127 17.95 6.99 -4.57
C HIS A 127 17.74 5.48 -4.55
N ALA A 128 16.61 5.02 -4.01
CA ALA A 128 16.24 3.62 -3.97
C ALA A 128 15.81 3.13 -5.37
N PRO A 129 16.05 1.85 -5.71
CA PRO A 129 15.42 1.24 -6.86
C PRO A 129 13.89 1.38 -6.80
N ALA A 130 13.25 1.42 -7.97
CA ALA A 130 11.80 1.38 -8.05
C ALA A 130 11.26 0.13 -7.31
N ALA A 131 10.14 0.30 -6.61
CA ALA A 131 9.50 -0.84 -5.97
C ALA A 131 8.94 -1.80 -7.03
N CYS A 132 9.15 -3.10 -6.81
CA CYS A 132 8.61 -4.14 -7.67
C CYS A 132 7.09 -4.21 -7.53
N MET A 133 6.57 -4.00 -6.32
CA MET A 133 5.15 -4.05 -6.00
C MET A 133 4.77 -3.08 -4.88
N ALA A 134 3.59 -2.49 -5.01
CA ALA A 134 2.87 -1.87 -3.90
C ALA A 134 1.66 -2.74 -3.52
N VAL A 135 1.60 -3.15 -2.25
CA VAL A 135 0.47 -3.86 -1.66
C VAL A 135 -0.39 -2.83 -0.92
N LEU A 136 -1.61 -2.65 -1.43
CA LEU A 136 -2.56 -1.65 -1.01
C LEU A 136 -3.72 -2.30 -0.23
N GLY A 137 -4.33 -1.52 0.64
CA GLY A 137 -5.63 -1.81 1.25
C GLY A 137 -6.67 -0.77 0.86
N MET A 138 -7.95 -1.06 1.16
CA MET A 138 -9.04 -0.11 0.97
C MET A 138 -9.93 -0.01 2.22
N GLY A 139 -10.27 1.22 2.59
CA GLY A 139 -11.28 1.53 3.61
C GLY A 139 -12.71 1.36 3.12
N GLY A 140 -13.67 1.30 4.05
CA GLY A 140 -15.10 1.24 3.71
C GLY A 140 -15.65 2.54 3.09
N ASP A 141 -14.92 3.64 3.26
CA ASP A 141 -15.14 4.94 2.60
C ASP A 141 -14.44 5.04 1.23
N GLY A 142 -13.71 4.01 0.81
CA GLY A 142 -12.96 3.99 -0.45
C GLY A 142 -11.60 4.68 -0.41
N HIS A 143 -11.07 5.05 0.77
CA HIS A 143 -9.67 5.48 0.88
C HIS A 143 -8.71 4.33 0.55
N THR A 144 -7.52 4.68 0.06
CA THR A 144 -6.37 3.78 -0.09
C THR A 144 -5.13 4.50 0.41
N ALA A 145 -4.13 3.76 0.91
CA ALA A 145 -3.01 4.36 1.63
C ALA A 145 -3.58 5.32 2.70
N SER A 146 -3.13 6.57 2.76
CA SER A 146 -3.77 7.61 3.57
C SER A 146 -4.47 8.69 2.73
N LEU A 147 -4.91 8.37 1.51
CA LEU A 147 -5.71 9.28 0.68
C LEU A 147 -7.19 9.16 1.07
N PHE A 148 -7.66 9.98 2.00
CA PHE A 148 -9.03 9.93 2.51
C PHE A 148 -10.00 10.85 1.75
N PRO A 149 -11.24 10.41 1.48
CA PRO A 149 -12.30 11.31 1.03
C PRO A 149 -12.48 12.46 2.04
N GLY A 150 -12.55 13.69 1.52
CA GLY A 150 -12.74 14.90 2.34
C GLY A 150 -11.53 15.38 3.14
N ALA A 151 -10.35 14.76 3.00
CA ALA A 151 -9.14 15.25 3.66
C ALA A 151 -8.74 16.64 3.16
N THR A 152 -8.32 17.51 4.08
CA THR A 152 -7.94 18.91 3.81
C THR A 152 -6.89 19.01 2.70
N ASP A 153 -5.93 18.09 2.70
CA ASP A 153 -4.80 18.10 1.77
C ASP A 153 -4.94 17.13 0.59
N LEU A 154 -6.13 16.51 0.37
CA LEU A 154 -6.31 15.49 -0.68
C LEU A 154 -5.89 16.02 -2.06
N ASN A 155 -6.32 17.22 -2.45
CA ASN A 155 -5.97 17.82 -3.74
C ASN A 155 -4.45 18.00 -3.90
N LYS A 156 -3.78 18.43 -2.82
CA LYS A 156 -2.33 18.62 -2.82
C LYS A 156 -1.62 17.27 -2.95
N ALA A 157 -2.08 16.24 -2.24
CA ALA A 157 -1.49 14.89 -2.32
C ALA A 157 -1.68 14.25 -3.70
N LEU A 158 -2.87 14.39 -4.31
CA LEU A 158 -3.15 13.89 -5.66
C LEU A 158 -2.32 14.57 -6.75
N ALA A 159 -2.06 15.88 -6.59
CA ALA A 159 -1.26 16.66 -7.54
C ALA A 159 0.24 16.72 -7.20
N ASN A 160 0.69 16.04 -6.14
CA ASN A 160 2.07 16.15 -5.67
C ASN A 160 3.03 15.49 -6.67
N PRO A 161 4.08 16.19 -7.14
CA PRO A 161 5.05 15.61 -8.07
C PRO A 161 6.07 14.68 -7.40
N LEU A 162 6.12 14.65 -6.07
CA LEU A 162 7.04 13.82 -5.30
C LEU A 162 6.38 12.52 -4.85
N PRO A 163 7.15 11.43 -4.62
CA PRO A 163 6.62 10.13 -4.22
C PRO A 163 5.75 10.11 -2.96
N TYR A 164 6.06 10.94 -1.97
CA TYR A 164 5.35 10.99 -0.69
C TYR A 164 4.90 12.42 -0.35
N ALA A 165 3.74 12.51 0.32
CA ALA A 165 3.17 13.75 0.82
C ALA A 165 2.78 13.63 2.29
N ALA A 166 2.84 14.75 3.02
CA ALA A 166 2.06 14.90 4.25
C ALA A 166 0.58 15.02 3.88
N LEU A 167 -0.30 14.50 4.73
CA LEU A 167 -1.73 14.66 4.57
C LEU A 167 -2.41 14.82 5.93
N ASP A 168 -3.21 15.87 6.06
CA ASP A 168 -4.12 16.09 7.19
C ASP A 168 -5.52 15.57 6.87
N ALA A 169 -5.90 14.48 7.53
CA ALA A 169 -7.21 13.83 7.45
C ALA A 169 -8.11 14.18 8.66
N THR A 170 -7.89 15.32 9.31
CA THR A 170 -8.74 15.79 10.40
C THR A 170 -10.20 15.87 9.93
N GLY A 171 -11.10 15.21 10.68
CA GLY A 171 -12.52 15.15 10.35
C GLY A 171 -12.92 14.04 9.39
N CYS A 172 -11.96 13.31 8.79
CA CYS A 172 -12.24 12.12 8.00
C CYS A 172 -12.58 10.94 8.92
N PRO A 173 -13.76 10.30 8.76
CA PRO A 173 -14.13 9.16 9.59
C PRO A 173 -13.10 8.02 9.58
N GLY A 174 -12.46 7.75 8.44
CA GLY A 174 -11.45 6.69 8.30
C GLY A 174 -10.11 6.99 8.98
N ALA A 175 -9.84 8.24 9.38
CA ALA A 175 -8.55 8.63 9.95
C ALA A 175 -8.42 8.30 11.45
N ASN A 176 -9.55 8.08 12.14
CA ASN A 176 -9.62 7.78 13.57
C ASN A 176 -8.79 8.78 14.42
N THR A 177 -8.06 8.29 15.42
CA THR A 177 -7.26 9.08 16.37
C THR A 177 -6.03 9.73 15.73
N TRP A 178 -5.60 9.29 14.55
CA TRP A 178 -4.34 9.71 13.93
C TRP A 178 -4.62 10.43 12.60
N PRO A 179 -4.93 11.74 12.60
CA PRO A 179 -5.29 12.46 11.39
C PRO A 179 -4.09 12.85 10.52
N LEU A 180 -2.91 13.02 11.13
CA LEU A 180 -1.70 13.41 10.40
C LEU A 180 -1.01 12.16 9.82
N ARG A 181 -0.81 12.18 8.51
CA ARG A 181 -0.33 11.03 7.73
C ARG A 181 0.85 11.39 6.83
N ILE A 182 1.65 10.39 6.51
CA ILE A 182 2.54 10.38 5.35
C ILE A 182 1.93 9.38 4.37
N THR A 183 1.75 9.76 3.10
CA THR A 183 1.10 8.91 2.10
C THR A 183 1.88 8.87 0.80
N LEU A 184 1.90 7.71 0.16
CA LEU A 184 2.34 7.55 -1.22
C LEU A 184 1.36 8.31 -2.14
N THR A 185 1.90 9.05 -3.09
CA THR A 185 1.17 9.87 -4.05
C THR A 185 0.99 9.12 -5.37
N PRO A 186 0.15 9.60 -6.30
CA PRO A 186 0.14 9.09 -7.67
C PRO A 186 1.52 9.09 -8.33
N ALA A 187 2.34 10.12 -8.09
CA ALA A 187 3.71 10.21 -8.61
C ALA A 187 4.62 9.10 -8.03
N GLY A 188 4.44 8.74 -6.77
CA GLY A 188 5.17 7.64 -6.13
C GLY A 188 4.71 6.25 -6.58
N LEU A 189 3.43 6.12 -6.94
CA LEU A 189 2.83 4.86 -7.39
C LEU A 189 3.08 4.58 -8.89
N ALA A 190 3.21 5.62 -9.71
CA ALA A 190 3.43 5.52 -11.16
C ALA A 190 4.61 4.62 -11.58
N PRO A 191 5.82 4.71 -10.97
CA PRO A 191 6.96 3.90 -11.38
C PRO A 191 6.93 2.44 -10.90
N ILE A 192 5.95 2.07 -10.07
CA ILE A 192 5.87 0.74 -9.46
C ILE A 192 5.31 -0.27 -10.46
N GLY A 193 6.08 -1.33 -10.72
CA GLY A 193 5.81 -2.29 -11.80
C GLY A 193 4.57 -3.17 -11.57
N GLN A 194 4.17 -3.38 -10.32
CA GLN A 194 2.99 -4.17 -9.96
C GLN A 194 2.21 -3.50 -8.82
N ARG A 195 0.89 -3.67 -8.83
CA ARG A 195 0.00 -3.14 -7.79
C ARG A 195 -0.97 -4.23 -7.37
N MET A 196 -1.03 -4.50 -6.08
CA MET A 196 -1.93 -5.46 -5.48
C MET A 196 -2.86 -4.76 -4.52
N LEU A 197 -4.15 -5.08 -4.55
CA LEU A 197 -5.13 -4.69 -3.53
C LEU A 197 -5.57 -5.95 -2.78
N LEU A 198 -5.33 -5.97 -1.48
CA LEU A 198 -5.84 -6.99 -0.57
C LEU A 198 -7.20 -6.54 -0.02
N LEU A 199 -8.26 -7.23 -0.42
CA LEU A 199 -9.64 -6.85 -0.13
C LEU A 199 -10.38 -7.97 0.59
N ARG A 200 -11.09 -7.64 1.68
CA ARG A 200 -11.93 -8.58 2.43
C ARG A 200 -13.33 -8.04 2.63
N GLY A 201 -14.33 -8.93 2.55
CA GLY A 201 -15.73 -8.62 2.83
C GLY A 201 -16.50 -8.09 1.61
N LYS A 202 -17.76 -8.52 1.53
CA LYS A 202 -18.70 -8.07 0.49
C LYS A 202 -18.87 -6.56 0.43
N GLN A 203 -18.99 -5.91 1.60
CA GLN A 203 -19.16 -4.44 1.67
C GLN A 203 -18.00 -3.69 0.99
N LYS A 204 -16.76 -4.15 1.14
CA LYS A 204 -15.62 -3.51 0.49
C LYS A 204 -15.60 -3.78 -1.02
N LEU A 205 -16.04 -4.96 -1.46
CA LEU A 205 -16.20 -5.22 -2.89
C LEU A 205 -17.24 -4.29 -3.52
N ASP A 206 -18.39 -4.10 -2.87
CA ASP A 206 -19.44 -3.20 -3.35
C ASP A 206 -18.92 -1.74 -3.48
N VAL A 207 -18.08 -1.29 -2.53
CA VAL A 207 -17.41 0.03 -2.60
C VAL A 207 -16.43 0.11 -3.78
N LEU A 208 -15.64 -0.94 -4.02
CA LEU A 208 -14.72 -0.99 -5.16
C LEU A 208 -15.49 -0.96 -6.49
N GLU A 209 -16.60 -1.69 -6.60
CA GLU A 209 -17.45 -1.69 -7.80
C GLU A 209 -18.05 -0.31 -8.08
N ARG A 210 -18.51 0.40 -7.04
CA ARG A 210 -18.93 1.81 -7.15
C ARG A 210 -17.78 2.72 -7.58
N ALA A 211 -16.60 2.54 -6.98
CA ALA A 211 -15.42 3.29 -7.34
C ALA A 211 -15.05 3.08 -8.81
N LEU A 212 -15.16 1.87 -9.36
CA LEU A 212 -14.88 1.57 -10.77
C LEU A 212 -15.90 2.20 -11.73
N ALA A 213 -17.16 2.28 -11.33
CA ALA A 213 -18.25 2.86 -12.11
C ALA A 213 -18.22 4.39 -12.16
N GLY A 214 -17.66 5.05 -11.15
CA GLY A 214 -17.50 6.51 -11.09
C GLY A 214 -16.30 7.03 -11.87
N ASN A 215 -15.97 8.32 -11.66
CA ASN A 215 -14.78 8.98 -12.20
C ASN A 215 -14.09 9.95 -11.23
N ASP A 216 -14.61 10.14 -10.02
CA ASP A 216 -14.14 11.14 -9.08
C ASP A 216 -13.20 10.54 -8.01
N PRO A 217 -11.89 10.88 -8.01
CA PRO A 217 -10.96 10.45 -6.97
C PRO A 217 -11.21 11.12 -5.61
N HIS A 218 -12.03 12.18 -5.52
CA HIS A 218 -12.43 12.79 -4.25
C HIS A 218 -13.53 11.99 -3.56
N GLU A 219 -14.40 11.32 -4.31
CA GLU A 219 -15.39 10.39 -3.78
C GLU A 219 -14.73 9.06 -3.41
N PHE A 220 -13.88 8.52 -4.29
CA PHE A 220 -13.21 7.23 -4.09
C PHE A 220 -11.71 7.32 -4.39
N PRO A 221 -10.87 7.70 -3.40
CA PRO A 221 -9.43 7.80 -3.61
C PRO A 221 -8.73 6.50 -4.02
N ILE A 222 -9.31 5.31 -3.75
CA ILE A 222 -8.83 4.02 -4.29
C ILE A 222 -8.63 4.04 -5.81
N ARG A 223 -9.33 4.92 -6.53
CA ARG A 223 -9.13 5.14 -7.96
C ARG A 223 -7.69 5.43 -8.33
N VAL A 224 -6.90 6.07 -7.45
CA VAL A 224 -5.46 6.28 -7.67
C VAL A 224 -4.73 4.97 -7.99
N ALA A 225 -5.14 3.85 -7.38
CA ALA A 225 -4.51 2.55 -7.59
C ALA A 225 -4.65 2.01 -9.02
N PHE A 226 -5.73 2.37 -9.73
CA PHE A 226 -6.07 1.83 -11.05
C PHE A 226 -6.25 2.89 -12.16
N ASP A 227 -6.28 4.18 -11.83
CA ASP A 227 -6.28 5.29 -12.79
C ASP A 227 -4.88 5.90 -12.99
N THR A 228 -3.95 5.69 -12.04
CA THR A 228 -2.55 6.09 -12.22
C THR A 228 -1.94 5.24 -13.35
N PRO A 229 -1.31 5.81 -14.39
CA PRO A 229 -0.72 5.03 -15.47
C PRO A 229 0.37 4.05 -15.00
N GLY A 230 0.69 3.05 -15.83
CA GLY A 230 1.76 2.09 -15.55
C GLY A 230 1.23 0.68 -15.34
N ALA A 231 0.96 0.31 -14.09
CA ALA A 231 0.57 -1.05 -13.72
C ALA A 231 -0.95 -1.20 -13.53
N ARG A 232 -1.50 -2.30 -14.05
CA ARG A 232 -2.87 -2.75 -13.76
C ARG A 232 -3.00 -3.15 -12.30
N LEU A 233 -4.10 -2.80 -11.64
CA LEU A 233 -4.34 -3.21 -10.25
C LEU A 233 -4.83 -4.66 -10.20
N ARG A 234 -4.14 -5.52 -9.46
CA ARG A 234 -4.57 -6.89 -9.19
C ARG A 234 -5.28 -6.92 -7.84
N VAL A 235 -6.56 -7.27 -7.85
CA VAL A 235 -7.42 -7.28 -6.65
C VAL A 235 -7.60 -8.71 -6.21
N HIS A 236 -7.05 -9.07 -5.06
CA HIS A 236 -7.28 -10.35 -4.41
C HIS A 236 -8.39 -10.16 -3.38
N TRP A 237 -9.55 -10.78 -3.63
CA TRP A 237 -10.74 -10.65 -2.80
C TRP A 237 -11.23 -11.98 -2.25
N CYS A 238 -11.52 -12.00 -0.95
CA CYS A 238 -12.22 -13.06 -0.25
C CYS A 238 -13.32 -12.43 0.62
N GLU A 239 -14.42 -13.15 0.84
CA GLU A 239 -15.49 -12.70 1.74
C GLU A 239 -15.00 -12.57 3.20
#